data_AF-A0A7W1WX92-F1
#
_entry.id   AF-A0A7W1WX92-F1
#
_cell.length_a   1.000
_cell.length_b   1.000
_cell.length_c   1.000
_cell.angle_alpha   90.00
_cell.angle_beta   90.00
_cell.angle_gamma   90.00
#
_symmetry.space_group_name_H-M   'P 1'
#
loop_
_entity.id
_entity.type
_entity.pdbx_description
1 polymer ?
#
loop_
_entity_poly.entity_id
_entity_poly.type
_entity_poly.pdbx_seq_one_letter_code
_entity_poly.pdbx_strand_id
1 'polypeptide(L)'
;MKKALALICVATFAVNAHAGVKEKKAQRAAEENIAAAIVDTKAACGNAQLDVKVAWDEVDAMAADNEAIIQQKGMTLPQIYDGLGKRTQATLESLTKICQDDADYKAAIAEMTNVEVKTKPKYDDYRSAFTLNGTTLVIENGWYMTRSASDFRSRLMDLY
;
A
#
# COMPACT_ATOMS: atom_id res chain seq x y z
N MET A 1 -42.23 -9.44 -5.49
CA MET A 1 -42.13 -8.70 -4.22
C MET A 1 -40.67 -8.51 -3.87
N LYS A 2 -40.29 -7.26 -3.60
CA LYS A 2 -38.93 -6.77 -3.37
C LYS A 2 -38.31 -7.42 -2.13
N LYS A 3 -37.03 -7.80 -2.18
CA LYS A 3 -36.14 -7.77 -1.01
C LYS A 3 -34.81 -7.18 -1.44
N ALA A 4 -34.67 -5.88 -1.17
CA ALA A 4 -33.45 -5.13 -1.32
C ALA A 4 -32.43 -5.64 -0.29
N LEU A 5 -31.24 -6.02 -0.75
CA LEU A 5 -30.09 -6.26 0.12
C LEU A 5 -29.42 -4.90 0.35
N ALA A 6 -29.76 -4.27 1.47
CA ALA A 6 -29.06 -3.09 1.96
C ALA A 6 -27.72 -3.57 2.56
N LEU A 7 -26.62 -3.36 1.83
CA LEU A 7 -25.29 -3.49 2.42
C LEU A 7 -25.00 -2.19 3.18
N ILE A 8 -24.91 -2.33 4.49
CA ILE A 8 -24.70 -1.26 5.45
C ILE A 8 -23.28 -0.73 5.27
N CYS A 9 -23.15 0.52 4.79
CA CYS A 9 -21.93 1.31 4.90
C CYS A 9 -21.59 1.48 6.39
N VAL A 10 -20.58 0.77 6.87
CA VAL A 10 -19.89 1.15 8.11
C VAL A 10 -18.76 2.08 7.72
N ALA A 11 -19.10 3.34 7.45
CA ALA A 11 -18.12 4.42 7.46
C ALA A 11 -17.92 4.82 8.93
N THR A 12 -16.90 4.26 9.57
CA THR A 12 -16.42 4.79 10.85
C THR A 12 -15.87 6.18 10.59
N PHE A 13 -16.60 7.21 11.03
CA PHE A 13 -16.07 8.57 11.11
C PHE A 13 -15.04 8.63 12.23
N ALA A 14 -13.76 8.46 11.89
CA ALA A 14 -12.67 8.85 12.76
C ALA A 14 -12.43 10.36 12.60
N VAL A 15 -12.34 11.02 13.75
CA VAL A 15 -12.30 12.47 13.91
C VAL A 15 -10.86 12.96 13.71
N ASN A 16 -10.36 13.02 12.47
CA ASN A 16 -9.06 13.63 12.20
C ASN A 16 -9.24 15.13 11.90
N ALA A 17 -9.01 15.93 12.94
CA ALA A 17 -8.87 17.36 12.83
C ALA A 17 -7.69 17.71 11.89
N HIS A 18 -8.00 18.49 10.85
CA HIS A 18 -7.07 19.33 10.06
C HIS A 18 -6.20 18.67 8.97
N ALA A 19 -6.62 17.57 8.34
CA ALA A 19 -6.14 17.31 6.97
C ALA A 19 -6.70 18.40 6.04
N GLY A 20 -5.83 19.29 5.55
CA GLY A 20 -6.18 20.32 4.58
C GLY A 20 -6.65 19.72 3.26
N VAL A 21 -7.24 20.55 2.40
CA VAL A 21 -7.79 20.09 1.11
C VAL A 21 -6.70 19.46 0.23
N LYS A 22 -5.45 19.92 0.35
CA LYS A 22 -4.31 19.40 -0.42
C LYS A 22 -3.93 17.98 0.01
N GLU A 23 -3.89 17.74 1.31
CA GLU A 23 -3.58 16.45 1.94
C GLU A 23 -4.62 15.40 1.51
N LYS A 24 -5.90 15.73 1.65
CA LYS A 24 -7.01 14.85 1.22
C LYS A 24 -6.96 14.54 -0.28
N LYS A 25 -6.62 15.53 -1.12
CA LYS A 25 -6.50 15.32 -2.56
C LYS A 25 -5.33 14.39 -2.91
N ALA A 26 -4.19 14.54 -2.23
CA ALA A 26 -3.03 13.70 -2.45
C ALA A 26 -3.28 12.25 -2.00
N GLN A 27 -3.93 12.05 -0.86
CA GLN A 27 -4.33 10.71 -0.40
C GLN A 27 -5.26 10.03 -1.41
N ARG A 28 -6.30 10.72 -1.89
CA ARG A 28 -7.23 10.17 -2.91
C ARG A 28 -6.52 9.80 -4.20
N ALA A 29 -5.60 10.65 -4.67
CA ALA A 29 -4.83 10.35 -5.87
C ALA A 29 -3.94 9.11 -5.68
N ALA A 30 -3.35 8.93 -4.49
CA ALA A 30 -2.61 7.72 -4.16
C ALA A 30 -3.53 6.49 -4.14
N GLU A 31 -4.72 6.60 -3.54
CA GLU A 31 -5.72 5.52 -3.50
C GLU A 31 -6.21 5.13 -4.90
N GLU A 32 -6.45 6.09 -5.80
CA GLU A 32 -6.84 5.83 -7.19
C GLU A 32 -5.77 5.02 -7.94
N ASN A 33 -4.49 5.39 -7.80
CA ASN A 33 -3.38 4.66 -8.40
C ASN A 33 -3.24 3.24 -7.83
N ILE A 34 -3.39 3.09 -6.51
CA ILE A 34 -3.37 1.78 -5.86
C ILE A 34 -4.54 0.93 -6.36
N ALA A 35 -5.75 1.49 -6.44
CA ALA A 35 -6.93 0.76 -6.90
C ALA A 35 -6.78 0.22 -8.31
N ALA A 36 -6.17 0.99 -9.23
CA ALA A 36 -5.85 0.51 -10.56
C ALA A 36 -4.88 -0.68 -10.52
N ALA A 37 -3.78 -0.58 -9.76
CA ALA A 37 -2.80 -1.66 -9.62
C ALA A 37 -3.36 -2.92 -8.94
N ILE A 38 -4.34 -2.77 -8.03
CA ILE A 38 -5.06 -3.91 -7.46
C ILE A 38 -5.77 -4.68 -8.56
N VAL A 39 -6.54 -4.01 -9.42
CA VAL A 39 -7.30 -4.65 -10.51
C VAL A 39 -6.37 -5.47 -11.41
N ASP A 40 -5.24 -4.90 -11.80
CA ASP A 40 -4.25 -5.57 -12.64
C ASP A 40 -3.63 -6.80 -11.93
N THR A 41 -3.31 -6.65 -10.63
CA THR A 41 -2.76 -7.75 -9.82
C THR A 41 -3.76 -8.90 -9.67
N LYS A 42 -5.04 -8.59 -9.41
CA LYS A 42 -6.11 -9.59 -9.34
C LYS A 42 -6.22 -10.38 -10.63
N ALA A 43 -6.22 -9.68 -11.77
CA ALA A 43 -6.32 -10.29 -13.08
C ALA A 43 -5.12 -11.19 -13.40
N ALA A 44 -3.90 -10.69 -13.17
CA ALA A 44 -2.67 -11.42 -13.48
C ALA A 44 -2.49 -12.67 -12.60
N CYS A 45 -2.77 -12.55 -11.31
CA CYS A 45 -2.60 -13.61 -10.34
C CYS A 45 -3.80 -14.56 -10.23
N GLY A 46 -4.95 -14.24 -10.84
CA GLY A 46 -6.18 -15.02 -10.65
C GLY A 46 -6.75 -14.89 -9.23
N ASN A 47 -6.45 -13.78 -8.55
CA ASN A 47 -6.75 -13.55 -7.14
C ASN A 47 -7.89 -12.54 -6.98
N ALA A 48 -9.14 -12.96 -7.12
CA ALA A 48 -10.29 -12.04 -7.04
C ALA A 48 -10.51 -11.46 -5.63
N GLN A 49 -10.03 -12.14 -4.59
CA GLN A 49 -10.27 -11.82 -3.18
C GLN A 49 -9.30 -10.80 -2.59
N LEU A 50 -8.18 -10.51 -3.26
CA LEU A 50 -7.15 -9.59 -2.78
C LEU A 50 -7.74 -8.24 -2.35
N ASP A 51 -7.51 -7.85 -1.10
CA ASP A 51 -7.80 -6.52 -0.59
C ASP A 51 -6.50 -5.81 -0.20
N VAL A 52 -6.44 -4.49 -0.37
CA VAL A 52 -5.25 -3.70 -0.02
C VAL A 52 -5.67 -2.53 0.84
N LYS A 53 -5.07 -2.43 2.02
CA LYS A 53 -5.34 -1.36 2.98
C LYS A 53 -4.06 -0.60 3.28
N VAL A 54 -4.17 0.73 3.28
CA VAL A 54 -3.09 1.61 3.71
C VAL A 54 -3.47 2.23 5.05
N ALA A 55 -2.59 2.08 6.04
CA ALA A 55 -2.76 2.67 7.36
C ALA A 55 -2.40 4.17 7.32
N TRP A 56 -3.25 4.99 6.69
CA TRP A 56 -3.01 6.43 6.53
C TRP A 56 -2.83 7.17 7.87
N ASP A 57 -3.56 6.76 8.92
CA ASP A 57 -3.40 7.32 10.27
C ASP A 57 -1.99 7.09 10.83
N GLU A 58 -1.36 5.95 10.51
CA GLU A 58 0.04 5.68 10.90
C GLU A 58 1.03 6.56 10.11
N VAL A 59 0.70 6.91 8.87
CA VAL A 59 1.51 7.83 8.06
C VAL A 59 1.48 9.24 8.65
N ASP A 60 0.30 9.68 9.10
CA ASP A 60 0.12 10.96 9.76
C ASP A 60 0.90 11.02 11.07
N ALA A 61 0.81 9.96 11.89
CA ALA A 61 1.56 9.83 13.13
C ALA A 61 3.09 9.85 12.87
N MET A 62 3.56 9.07 11.91
CA MET A 62 4.98 9.06 11.52
C MET A 62 5.44 10.44 11.05
N ALA A 63 4.64 11.14 10.24
CA ALA A 63 5.01 12.47 9.76
C ALA A 63 5.11 13.49 10.91
N ALA A 64 4.21 13.42 11.89
CA ALA A 64 4.25 14.25 13.08
C ALA A 64 5.49 13.93 13.95
N ASP A 65 5.75 12.65 14.21
CA ASP A 65 6.89 12.20 15.03
C ASP A 65 8.26 12.49 14.38
N ASN A 66 8.29 12.71 13.06
CA ASN A 66 9.49 12.96 12.27
C ASN A 66 9.52 14.38 11.66
N GLU A 67 8.77 15.35 12.21
CA GLU A 67 8.62 16.69 11.63
C GLU A 67 9.97 17.35 11.31
N ALA A 68 10.93 17.32 12.23
CA ALA A 68 12.23 17.98 12.07
C ALA A 68 13.02 17.47 10.84
N ILE A 69 13.07 16.14 10.65
CA ILE A 69 13.81 15.54 9.53
C ILE A 69 13.05 15.69 8.20
N ILE A 70 11.71 15.68 8.24
CA ILE A 70 10.86 15.91 7.07
C ILE A 70 11.05 17.36 6.58
N GLN A 71 11.02 18.33 7.49
CA GLN A 71 11.30 19.74 7.20
C GLN A 71 12.72 19.94 6.67
N GLN A 72 13.73 19.32 7.30
CA GLN A 72 15.12 19.37 6.84
C GLN A 72 15.26 18.83 5.41
N LYS A 73 14.51 17.79 5.05
CA LYS A 73 14.51 17.19 3.70
C LYS A 73 13.60 17.94 2.71
N GLY A 74 12.95 19.02 3.13
CA GLY A 74 12.07 19.83 2.27
C GLY A 74 10.82 19.07 1.79
N MET A 75 10.39 18.06 2.54
CA MET A 75 9.27 17.20 2.19
C MET A 75 7.98 17.73 2.81
N THR A 76 6.86 17.52 2.11
CA THR A 76 5.51 17.84 2.59
C THR A 76 4.68 16.58 2.74
N LEU A 77 3.67 16.60 3.61
CA LEU A 77 2.77 15.46 3.83
C LEU A 77 2.09 14.97 2.53
N PRO A 78 1.61 15.85 1.61
CA PRO A 78 1.15 15.42 0.29
C PRO A 78 2.19 14.63 -0.53
N GLN A 79 3.47 15.01 -0.47
CA GLN A 79 4.54 14.27 -1.16
C GLN A 79 4.85 12.93 -0.48
N ILE A 80 4.66 12.85 0.84
CA ILE A 80 4.78 11.60 1.59
C ILE A 80 3.68 10.62 1.16
N TYR A 81 2.43 11.08 1.05
CA TYR A 81 1.32 10.24 0.53
C TYR A 81 1.55 9.78 -0.90
N ASP A 82 1.96 10.68 -1.80
CA ASP A 82 2.29 10.33 -3.20
C ASP A 82 3.42 9.29 -3.27
N GLY A 83 4.47 9.48 -2.46
CA GLY A 83 5.58 8.54 -2.38
C GLY A 83 5.16 7.15 -1.88
N LEU A 84 4.33 7.09 -0.84
CA LEU A 84 3.77 5.83 -0.34
C LEU A 84 2.91 5.15 -1.40
N GLY A 85 2.00 5.91 -2.04
CA GLY A 85 1.11 5.41 -3.09
C GLY A 85 1.88 4.77 -4.25
N LYS A 86 2.91 5.46 -4.75
CA LYS A 86 3.77 4.95 -5.84
C LYS A 86 4.53 3.68 -5.45
N ARG A 87 4.98 3.56 -4.20
CA ARG A 87 5.67 2.35 -3.73
C ARG A 87 4.71 1.17 -3.57
N THR A 88 3.50 1.42 -3.07
CA THR A 88 2.46 0.40 -3.00
C THR A 88 2.11 -0.09 -4.41
N GLN A 89 1.87 0.84 -5.34
CA GLN A 89 1.66 0.53 -6.75
C GLN A 89 2.81 -0.31 -7.32
N ALA A 90 4.06 0.12 -7.16
CA ALA A 90 5.22 -0.63 -7.66
C ALA A 90 5.36 -2.03 -7.05
N THR A 91 4.96 -2.21 -5.78
CA THR A 91 4.93 -3.53 -5.14
C THR A 91 3.86 -4.43 -5.80
N LEU A 92 2.66 -3.90 -6.06
CA LEU A 92 1.57 -4.59 -6.75
C LEU A 92 1.93 -4.92 -8.21
N GLU A 93 2.58 -3.99 -8.91
CA GLU A 93 3.14 -4.25 -10.25
C GLU A 93 4.20 -5.35 -10.23
N SER A 94 4.99 -5.45 -9.16
CA SER A 94 5.94 -6.56 -9.01
C SER A 94 5.23 -7.90 -8.82
N LEU A 95 4.17 -7.96 -8.02
CA LEU A 95 3.36 -9.16 -7.86
C LEU A 95 2.72 -9.59 -9.20
N THR A 96 2.17 -8.62 -9.93
CA THR A 96 1.66 -8.83 -11.29
C THR A 96 2.70 -9.52 -12.18
N LYS A 97 3.93 -9.01 -12.22
CA LYS A 97 5.02 -9.61 -13.01
C LYS A 97 5.42 -10.99 -12.52
N ILE A 98 5.50 -11.21 -11.21
CA ILE A 98 5.81 -12.54 -10.65
C ILE A 98 4.76 -13.56 -11.12
N CYS A 99 3.47 -13.23 -11.00
CA CYS A 99 2.38 -14.10 -11.43
C CYS A 99 2.34 -14.37 -12.95
N GLN A 100 2.88 -13.47 -13.76
CA GLN A 100 2.98 -13.65 -15.22
C GLN A 100 4.16 -14.53 -15.61
N ASP A 101 5.26 -14.43 -14.88
CA ASP A 101 6.52 -15.07 -15.22
C ASP A 101 6.67 -16.47 -14.61
N ASP A 102 6.00 -16.75 -13.49
CA ASP A 102 6.21 -17.97 -12.69
C ASP A 102 4.90 -18.56 -12.17
N ALA A 103 4.58 -19.77 -12.63
CA ALA A 103 3.33 -20.45 -12.32
C ALA A 103 3.24 -20.95 -10.86
N ASP A 104 4.37 -21.31 -10.25
CA ASP A 104 4.40 -21.82 -8.88
C ASP A 104 4.17 -20.66 -7.90
N TYR A 105 4.86 -19.54 -8.11
CA TYR A 105 4.60 -18.32 -7.32
C TYR A 105 3.21 -17.76 -7.59
N LYS A 106 2.68 -17.86 -8.82
CA LYS A 106 1.29 -17.46 -9.11
C LYS A 106 0.30 -18.20 -8.23
N ALA A 107 0.44 -19.52 -8.09
CA ALA A 107 -0.45 -20.33 -7.26
C ALA A 107 -0.41 -19.89 -5.79
N ALA A 108 0.79 -19.67 -5.24
CA ALA A 108 0.96 -19.21 -3.87
C ALA A 108 0.40 -17.77 -3.65
N ILE A 109 0.66 -16.85 -4.59
CA ILE A 109 0.14 -15.47 -4.53
C ILE A 109 -1.39 -15.43 -4.68
N ALA A 110 -2.01 -16.41 -5.34
CA ALA A 110 -3.47 -16.51 -5.44
C ALA A 110 -4.16 -16.79 -4.10
N GLU A 111 -3.44 -17.37 -3.12
CA GLU A 111 -3.95 -17.63 -1.77
C GLU A 111 -3.94 -16.38 -0.88
N MET A 112 -3.14 -15.37 -1.22
CA MET A 112 -3.08 -14.11 -0.46
C MET A 112 -4.45 -13.41 -0.46
N THR A 113 -4.94 -13.02 0.71
CA THR A 113 -6.24 -12.33 0.87
C THR A 113 -6.07 -10.84 1.12
N ASN A 114 -4.98 -10.43 1.76
CA ASN A 114 -4.77 -9.05 2.18
C ASN A 114 -3.34 -8.58 1.91
N VAL A 115 -3.22 -7.29 1.56
CA VAL A 115 -1.98 -6.52 1.67
C VAL A 115 -2.22 -5.39 2.67
N GLU A 116 -1.44 -5.38 3.75
CA GLU A 116 -1.43 -4.30 4.73
C GLU A 116 -0.22 -3.42 4.50
N VAL A 117 -0.46 -2.17 4.11
CA VAL A 117 0.60 -1.17 3.94
C VAL A 117 0.64 -0.27 5.17
N LYS A 118 1.78 -0.30 5.84
CA LYS A 118 2.10 0.52 7.01
C LYS A 118 3.36 1.33 6.73
N THR A 119 3.68 2.26 7.62
CA THR A 119 4.94 2.99 7.56
C THR A 119 5.89 2.53 8.64
N LYS A 120 7.18 2.57 8.35
CA LYS A 120 8.19 2.47 9.40
C LYS A 120 8.15 3.71 10.30
N PRO A 121 8.42 3.56 11.61
CA PRO A 121 8.27 4.66 12.56
C PRO A 121 9.26 5.82 12.34
N LYS A 122 10.42 5.55 11.70
CA LYS A 122 11.44 6.57 11.43
C LYS A 122 11.46 6.93 9.95
N TYR A 123 11.42 8.23 9.64
CA TYR A 123 11.43 8.72 8.26
C TYR A 123 12.76 8.44 7.53
N ASP A 124 13.87 8.29 8.27
CA ASP A 124 15.17 7.90 7.72
C ASP A 124 15.41 6.38 7.72
N ASP A 125 14.42 5.56 8.13
CA ASP A 125 14.48 4.14 7.82
C ASP A 125 14.08 3.92 6.36
N TYR A 126 15.10 3.85 5.52
CA TYR A 126 14.96 3.94 4.09
C TYR A 126 14.39 2.66 3.47
N ARG A 127 14.78 1.47 3.94
CA ARG A 127 14.44 0.22 3.25
C ARG A 127 13.10 -0.31 3.73
N SER A 128 12.12 -0.44 2.83
CA SER A 128 10.86 -1.12 3.16
C SER A 128 11.12 -2.54 3.65
N ALA A 129 10.25 -3.11 4.47
CA ALA A 129 10.25 -4.52 4.86
C ALA A 129 8.99 -5.23 4.35
N PHE A 130 9.10 -6.53 4.12
CA PHE A 130 8.02 -7.38 3.65
C PHE A 130 7.96 -8.62 4.52
N THR A 131 6.76 -8.97 4.97
CA THR A 131 6.52 -10.20 5.76
C THR A 131 5.22 -10.83 5.27
N LEU A 132 5.18 -12.17 5.16
CA LEU A 132 3.97 -12.92 4.86
C LEU A 132 3.46 -13.60 6.13
N ASN A 133 2.33 -13.13 6.64
CA ASN A 133 1.67 -13.64 7.83
C ASN A 133 0.43 -14.44 7.42
N GLY A 134 0.61 -15.75 7.18
CA GLY A 134 -0.44 -16.56 6.57
C GLY A 134 -0.80 -16.01 5.18
N THR A 135 -2.04 -15.59 4.98
CA THR A 135 -2.52 -15.01 3.71
C THR A 135 -2.40 -13.49 3.64
N THR A 136 -1.68 -12.84 4.56
CA THR A 136 -1.54 -11.38 4.61
C THR A 136 -0.10 -10.96 4.35
N LEU A 137 0.13 -10.23 3.25
CA LEU A 137 1.39 -9.54 3.00
C LEU A 137 1.41 -8.22 3.78
N VAL A 138 2.33 -8.10 4.73
CA VAL A 138 2.58 -6.84 5.44
C VAL A 138 3.75 -6.12 4.77
N ILE A 139 3.51 -4.87 4.37
CA ILE A 139 4.50 -3.97 3.80
C ILE A 139 4.77 -2.86 4.82
N GLU A 140 5.95 -2.85 5.41
CA GLU A 140 6.41 -1.70 6.22
C GLU A 140 7.20 -0.78 5.30
N ASN A 141 6.59 0.33 4.88
CA ASN A 141 7.18 1.24 3.91
C ASN A 141 8.34 2.02 4.52
N GLY A 142 9.51 1.89 3.89
CA GLY A 142 10.65 2.75 4.12
C GLY A 142 10.74 3.86 3.06
N TRP A 143 11.46 4.94 3.37
CA TRP A 143 11.41 6.17 2.58
C TRP A 143 12.55 6.31 1.56
N TYR A 144 13.28 5.23 1.22
CA TYR A 144 14.30 5.23 0.16
C TYR A 144 13.68 5.52 -1.22
N MET A 145 14.53 5.89 -2.18
CA MET A 145 14.18 6.12 -3.58
C MET A 145 13.93 4.82 -4.37
N THR A 146 13.46 3.76 -3.72
CA THR A 146 13.00 2.55 -4.40
C THR A 146 11.66 2.84 -5.05
N ARG A 147 11.59 2.81 -6.39
CA ARG A 147 10.38 3.17 -7.15
C ARG A 147 10.06 2.21 -8.29
N SER A 148 10.92 1.22 -8.56
CA SER A 148 10.68 0.25 -9.63
C SER A 148 10.09 -1.04 -9.06
N ALA A 149 9.14 -1.64 -9.78
CA ALA A 149 8.65 -2.98 -9.49
C ALA A 149 9.80 -4.01 -9.39
N SER A 150 10.85 -3.88 -10.20
CA SER A 150 12.01 -4.78 -10.16
C SER A 150 12.71 -4.80 -8.80
N ASP A 151 12.68 -3.68 -8.08
CA ASP A 151 13.38 -3.54 -6.81
C ASP A 151 12.70 -4.34 -5.68
N PHE A 152 11.43 -4.70 -5.88
CA PHE A 152 10.63 -5.46 -4.92
C PHE A 152 10.59 -6.96 -5.25
N ARG A 153 10.84 -7.33 -6.52
CA ARG A 153 10.65 -8.71 -7.01
C ARG A 153 11.34 -9.78 -6.16
N SER A 154 12.67 -9.72 -6.05
CA SER A 154 13.44 -10.73 -5.30
C SER A 154 12.92 -10.87 -3.88
N ARG A 155 12.63 -9.74 -3.22
CA ARG A 155 12.22 -9.71 -1.83
C ARG A 155 10.81 -10.24 -1.58
N LEU A 156 9.94 -10.13 -2.58
CA LEU A 156 8.60 -10.72 -2.55
C LEU A 156 8.66 -12.22 -2.83
N MET A 157 9.55 -12.65 -3.72
CA MET A 157 9.78 -14.07 -3.98
C MET A 157 10.39 -14.76 -2.75
N ASP A 158 11.33 -14.12 -2.05
CA ASP A 158 11.94 -14.66 -0.82
C ASP A 158 10.94 -14.93 0.34
N LEU A 159 9.66 -14.58 0.19
CA LEU A 159 8.60 -14.84 1.18
C LEU A 159 7.93 -16.21 1.02
N TYR A 160 8.14 -16.88 -0.13
CA TYR A 160 7.54 -18.18 -0.48
C TYR A 160 8.64 -19.23 -0.62
#